data_AF-A0A2D8G9D6-F1
#
_entry.id   AF-A0A2D8G9D6-F1
#
_cell.length_a   1.000
_cell.length_b   1.000
_cell.length_c   1.000
_cell.angle_alpha   90.00
_cell.angle_beta   90.00
_cell.angle_gamma   90.00
#
_symmetry.space_group_name_H-M   'P 1'
#
loop_
_entity.id
_entity.type
_entity.pdbx_description
1 polymer ?
#
loop_
_entity_poly.entity_id
_entity_poly.type
_entity_poly.pdbx_seq_one_letter_code
_entity_poly.pdbx_strand_id
1 'polypeptide(L)'
;MRMPEEVNRIITDRLSSLLLCPSDLSERNLKSEGYDNFSVQIANSGDVMFDAALFYSKLSKKPDWLESLSLLGNFVLATVHRAENTEDPHRLSEIIRALNTINESVPVILPLHPRTKKIIDASEINLDFKTVDPVGYLEMIYLLKNCEFVLSDSGGLQKEAYFFKKSCLILREETEWQELVEHGPNQIVGADYDRIINAAKNIDVSLGYDQQFYGDGFAAEKVVDCLQFYT
;
A
#
# COMPACT_ATOMS: atom_id res chain seq x y z
N MET A 1 22.27 -1.31 0.45
CA MET A 1 20.81 -1.52 0.36
C MET A 1 20.20 -1.14 1.69
N ARG A 2 19.20 -0.24 1.73
CA ARG A 2 18.59 0.24 2.98
C ARG A 2 17.28 -0.48 3.35
N MET A 3 16.67 -1.20 2.39
CA MET A 3 15.45 -1.97 2.57
C MET A 3 15.78 -3.45 2.85
N PRO A 4 15.51 -3.98 4.07
CA PRO A 4 15.73 -5.39 4.38
C PRO A 4 14.94 -6.35 3.48
N GLU A 5 13.72 -5.98 3.11
CA GLU A 5 12.85 -6.74 2.21
C GLU A 5 13.51 -6.98 0.84
N GLU A 6 14.25 -5.99 0.34
CA GLU A 6 14.96 -6.10 -0.94
C GLU A 6 16.15 -7.07 -0.86
N VAL A 7 16.86 -7.08 0.28
CA VAL A 7 17.93 -8.07 0.51
C VAL A 7 17.33 -9.49 0.52
N ASN A 8 16.19 -9.67 1.18
CA ASN A 8 15.50 -10.95 1.22
C ASN A 8 14.99 -11.36 -0.17
N ARG A 9 14.47 -10.42 -0.97
CA ARG A 9 14.07 -10.65 -2.37
C ARG A 9 15.24 -11.20 -3.17
N ILE A 10 16.36 -10.47 -3.22
CA ILE A 10 17.53 -10.86 -4.03
C ILE A 10 18.06 -12.24 -3.63
N ILE A 11 18.15 -12.53 -2.33
CA ILE A 11 18.61 -13.84 -1.86
C ILE A 11 17.62 -14.94 -2.28
N THR A 12 16.32 -14.70 -2.09
CA THR A 12 15.28 -15.67 -2.45
C THR A 12 15.28 -15.94 -3.95
N ASP A 13 15.40 -14.88 -4.77
CA ASP A 13 15.40 -14.99 -6.22
C ASP A 13 16.58 -15.84 -6.71
N ARG A 14 17.77 -15.70 -6.08
CA ARG A 14 18.96 -16.50 -6.40
C ARG A 14 18.90 -17.96 -5.97
N LEU A 15 18.06 -18.29 -5.00
CA LEU A 15 17.89 -19.66 -4.49
C LEU A 15 16.71 -20.39 -5.13
N SER A 16 15.87 -19.68 -5.86
CA SER A 16 14.66 -20.22 -6.46
C SER A 16 14.94 -20.80 -7.85
N SER A 17 14.24 -21.88 -8.17
CA SER A 17 14.31 -22.50 -9.51
C SER A 17 13.19 -22.00 -10.44
N LEU A 18 12.13 -21.43 -9.87
CA LEU A 18 11.01 -20.80 -10.55
C LEU A 18 10.74 -19.43 -9.91
N LEU A 19 10.70 -18.39 -10.73
CA LEU A 19 10.41 -17.01 -10.33
C LEU A 19 9.11 -16.56 -10.99
N LEU A 20 8.09 -16.37 -10.16
CA LEU A 20 6.75 -15.94 -10.57
C LEU A 20 6.62 -14.43 -10.38
N CYS A 21 6.70 -13.68 -11.47
CA CYS A 21 6.71 -12.23 -11.45
C CYS A 21 5.28 -11.69 -11.33
N PRO A 22 5.02 -10.74 -10.41
CA PRO A 22 3.70 -10.13 -10.25
C PRO A 22 3.39 -9.05 -11.30
N SER A 23 4.42 -8.51 -11.96
CA SER A 23 4.30 -7.44 -12.95
C SER A 23 5.38 -7.54 -14.04
N ASP A 24 5.15 -6.87 -15.17
CA ASP A 24 6.16 -6.75 -16.25
C ASP A 24 7.42 -6.02 -15.79
N LEU A 25 7.30 -5.10 -14.81
CA LEU A 25 8.47 -4.45 -14.21
C LEU A 25 9.32 -5.45 -13.44
N SER A 26 8.69 -6.35 -12.68
CA SER A 26 9.41 -7.40 -11.93
C SER A 26 10.20 -8.32 -12.86
N GLU A 27 9.61 -8.72 -13.99
CA GLU A 27 10.31 -9.53 -15.00
C GLU A 27 11.51 -8.77 -15.62
N ARG A 28 11.32 -7.47 -15.93
CA ARG A 28 12.40 -6.62 -16.44
C ARG A 28 13.53 -6.43 -15.43
N ASN A 29 13.20 -6.34 -14.13
CA ASN A 29 14.20 -6.25 -13.06
C ASN A 29 15.06 -7.50 -12.99
N LEU A 30 14.47 -8.70 -13.05
CA LEU A 30 15.25 -9.94 -13.12
C LEU A 30 16.16 -9.99 -14.35
N LYS A 31 15.65 -9.57 -15.53
CA LYS A 31 16.50 -9.49 -16.74
C LYS A 31 17.67 -8.53 -16.57
N SER A 32 17.46 -7.35 -15.98
CA SER A 32 18.53 -6.37 -15.73
C SER A 32 19.55 -6.85 -14.69
N GLU A 33 19.11 -7.69 -13.74
CA GLU A 33 19.95 -8.39 -12.77
C GLU A 33 20.68 -9.62 -13.36
N GLY A 34 20.56 -9.84 -14.68
CA GLY A 34 21.29 -10.86 -15.43
C GLY A 34 20.72 -12.27 -15.31
N TYR A 35 19.45 -12.42 -14.91
CA TYR A 35 18.82 -13.75 -14.75
C TYR A 35 18.77 -14.58 -16.04
N ASP A 36 18.92 -13.94 -17.22
CA ASP A 36 19.06 -14.63 -18.51
C ASP A 36 20.29 -15.57 -18.57
N ASN A 37 21.28 -15.37 -17.68
CA ASN A 37 22.48 -16.20 -17.61
C ASN A 37 22.39 -17.34 -16.58
N PHE A 38 21.26 -17.46 -15.87
CA PHE A 38 21.05 -18.47 -14.84
C PHE A 38 20.06 -19.54 -15.33
N SER A 39 20.24 -20.77 -14.86
CA SER A 39 19.30 -21.87 -15.16
C SER A 39 18.09 -21.78 -14.22
N VAL A 40 17.25 -20.78 -14.43
CA VAL A 40 16.06 -20.48 -13.63
C VAL A 40 14.89 -20.14 -14.56
N GLN A 41 13.72 -20.68 -14.27
CA GLN A 41 12.52 -20.37 -15.04
C GLN A 41 11.90 -19.07 -14.52
N ILE A 42 11.59 -18.14 -15.41
CA ILE A 42 10.88 -16.90 -15.09
C ILE A 42 9.55 -16.92 -15.84
N ALA A 43 8.47 -16.62 -15.13
CA ALA A 43 7.15 -16.47 -15.72
C ALA A 43 6.43 -15.27 -15.08
N ASN A 44 5.77 -14.45 -15.90
CA ASN A 44 4.86 -13.43 -15.40
C ASN A 44 3.50 -14.08 -15.12
N SER A 45 3.16 -14.25 -13.84
CA SER A 45 1.88 -14.79 -13.40
C SER A 45 0.82 -13.72 -13.20
N GLY A 46 1.20 -12.44 -13.08
CA GLY A 46 0.39 -11.45 -12.40
C GLY A 46 0.41 -11.65 -10.89
N ASP A 47 -0.35 -10.82 -10.18
CA ASP A 47 -0.27 -10.72 -8.72
C ASP A 47 -1.42 -11.43 -8.01
N VAL A 48 -1.10 -12.44 -7.20
CA VAL A 48 -2.11 -13.17 -6.40
C VAL A 48 -2.83 -12.28 -5.37
N MET A 49 -2.24 -11.14 -4.97
CA MET A 49 -2.94 -10.15 -4.16
C MET A 49 -4.06 -9.47 -4.95
N PHE A 50 -3.92 -9.32 -6.27
CA PHE A 50 -4.98 -8.76 -7.10
C PHE A 50 -6.17 -9.73 -7.19
N ASP A 51 -5.91 -11.01 -7.41
CA ASP A 51 -6.93 -12.08 -7.35
C ASP A 51 -7.69 -12.03 -6.01
N ALA A 52 -6.93 -11.99 -4.90
CA ALA A 52 -7.50 -11.93 -3.55
C ALA A 52 -8.31 -10.64 -3.35
N ALA A 53 -7.79 -9.49 -3.75
CA ALA A 53 -8.50 -8.21 -3.64
C ALA A 53 -9.83 -8.24 -4.41
N LEU A 54 -9.83 -8.73 -5.65
CA LEU A 54 -11.05 -8.87 -6.46
C LEU A 54 -12.05 -9.83 -5.82
N PHE A 55 -11.59 -10.99 -5.32
CA PHE A 55 -12.44 -11.97 -4.66
C PHE A 55 -13.07 -11.40 -3.38
N TYR A 56 -12.25 -10.91 -2.46
CA TYR A 56 -12.71 -10.41 -1.16
C TYR A 56 -13.45 -9.07 -1.24
N SER A 57 -13.28 -8.29 -2.31
CA SER A 57 -14.05 -7.07 -2.54
C SER A 57 -15.55 -7.30 -2.70
N LYS A 58 -15.95 -8.50 -3.11
CA LYS A 58 -17.36 -8.94 -3.20
C LYS A 58 -17.92 -9.28 -1.82
N LEU A 59 -17.04 -9.56 -0.87
CA LEU A 59 -17.34 -9.92 0.52
C LEU A 59 -17.07 -8.78 1.50
N SER A 60 -16.64 -7.61 1.00
CA SER A 60 -16.28 -6.46 1.83
C SER A 60 -17.44 -6.03 2.72
N LYS A 61 -17.18 -5.78 4.00
CA LYS A 61 -18.20 -5.45 5.00
C LYS A 61 -18.01 -4.01 5.48
N LYS A 62 -19.08 -3.22 5.49
CA LYS A 62 -19.08 -1.90 6.14
C LYS A 62 -18.83 -2.08 7.64
N PRO A 63 -17.86 -1.36 8.25
CA PRO A 63 -17.69 -1.39 9.70
C PRO A 63 -18.90 -0.76 10.40
N ASP A 64 -19.40 -1.40 11.46
CA ASP A 64 -20.62 -0.96 12.15
C ASP A 64 -20.44 0.45 12.77
N TRP A 65 -19.22 0.77 13.24
CA TRP A 65 -18.88 2.08 13.79
C TRP A 65 -18.91 3.22 12.75
N LEU A 66 -18.81 2.91 11.45
CA LEU A 66 -18.78 3.94 10.41
C LEU A 66 -20.13 4.66 10.28
N GLU A 67 -21.24 3.99 10.59
CA GLU A 67 -22.58 4.61 10.57
C GLU A 67 -22.68 5.76 11.57
N SER A 68 -22.07 5.59 12.74
CA SER A 68 -22.05 6.63 13.78
C SER A 68 -21.33 7.91 13.35
N LEU A 69 -20.48 7.82 12.31
CA LEU A 69 -19.68 8.96 11.84
C LEU A 69 -20.36 9.76 10.72
N SER A 70 -21.44 9.25 10.12
CA SER A 70 -22.13 9.90 8.98
C SER A 70 -21.18 10.26 7.80
N LEU A 71 -20.08 9.52 7.66
CA LEU A 71 -19.08 9.71 6.60
C LEU A 71 -19.42 8.81 5.40
N LEU A 72 -20.21 9.33 4.46
CA LEU A 72 -20.47 8.64 3.20
C LEU A 72 -19.45 9.09 2.15
N GLY A 73 -18.41 8.30 1.91
CA GLY A 73 -17.46 8.54 0.81
C GLY A 73 -16.46 9.67 1.01
N ASN A 74 -16.64 10.51 2.04
CA ASN A 74 -15.88 11.74 2.27
C ASN A 74 -14.90 11.54 3.43
N PHE A 75 -13.92 10.66 3.26
CA PHE A 75 -12.85 10.50 4.23
C PHE A 75 -11.55 10.04 3.58
N VAL A 76 -10.46 10.36 4.24
CA VAL A 76 -9.11 9.90 3.93
C VAL A 76 -8.78 8.71 4.82
N LEU A 77 -8.29 7.63 4.20
CA LEU A 77 -7.84 6.45 4.94
C LEU A 77 -6.34 6.56 5.20
N ALA A 78 -5.92 6.47 6.46
CA ALA A 78 -4.53 6.50 6.84
C ALA A 78 -4.09 5.17 7.49
N THR A 79 -2.83 4.78 7.29
CA THR A 79 -2.15 3.74 8.08
C THR A 79 -0.71 4.12 8.36
N VAL A 80 -0.29 4.00 9.63
CA VAL A 80 1.09 4.28 10.07
C VAL A 80 1.53 3.20 11.04
N HIS A 81 2.39 2.29 10.60
CA HIS A 81 2.83 1.15 11.41
C HIS A 81 4.25 0.66 11.14
N ARG A 82 4.99 1.26 10.19
CA ARG A 82 6.39 0.90 9.96
C ARG A 82 7.27 1.41 11.08
N ALA A 83 8.28 0.61 11.45
CA ALA A 83 9.22 0.97 12.52
C ALA A 83 9.95 2.29 12.20
N GLU A 84 10.35 2.50 10.95
CA GLU A 84 11.01 3.75 10.50
C GLU A 84 10.19 5.03 10.76
N ASN A 85 8.85 4.93 10.82
CA ASN A 85 7.98 6.06 11.16
C ASN A 85 7.60 6.06 12.65
N THR A 86 7.28 4.88 13.20
CA THR A 86 6.74 4.78 14.56
C THR A 86 7.81 4.81 15.65
N GLU A 87 9.06 4.48 15.36
CA GLU A 87 10.18 4.51 16.32
C GLU A 87 11.02 5.79 16.22
N ASP A 88 10.73 6.66 15.25
CA ASP A 88 11.31 8.00 15.13
C ASP A 88 10.26 9.05 15.54
N PRO A 89 10.40 9.67 16.73
CA PRO A 89 9.42 10.64 17.23
C PRO A 89 9.24 11.86 16.32
N HIS A 90 10.29 12.27 15.60
CA HIS A 90 10.20 13.43 14.70
C HIS A 90 9.36 13.09 13.47
N ARG A 91 9.63 11.93 12.84
CA ARG A 91 8.85 11.45 11.68
C ARG A 91 7.39 11.22 12.05
N LEU A 92 7.14 10.55 13.18
CA LEU A 92 5.79 10.33 13.67
C LEU A 92 5.05 11.65 13.91
N SER A 93 5.70 12.61 14.57
CA SER A 93 5.11 13.92 14.86
C SER A 93 4.73 14.68 13.58
N GLU A 94 5.60 14.72 12.58
CA GLU A 94 5.32 15.41 11.31
C GLU A 94 4.19 14.74 10.51
N ILE A 95 4.14 13.40 10.48
CA ILE A 95 3.03 12.66 9.87
C ILE A 95 1.71 12.98 10.57
N ILE A 96 1.67 12.87 11.90
CA ILE A 96 0.44 13.12 12.67
C ILE A 96 0.00 14.58 12.53
N ARG A 97 0.94 15.52 12.57
CA ARG A 97 0.66 16.95 12.32
C ARG A 97 0.03 17.16 10.95
N ALA A 98 0.53 16.49 9.90
CA ALA A 98 -0.05 16.57 8.56
C ALA A 98 -1.46 15.98 8.52
N LEU A 99 -1.68 14.83 9.17
CA LEU A 99 -3.00 14.20 9.26
C LEU A 99 -4.00 15.09 10.03
N ASN A 100 -3.58 15.76 11.11
CA ASN A 100 -4.42 16.74 11.81
C ASN A 100 -4.85 17.87 10.88
N THR A 101 -3.92 18.46 10.11
CA THR A 101 -4.24 19.51 9.14
C THR A 101 -5.17 19.02 8.02
N ILE A 102 -4.97 17.81 7.49
CA ILE A 102 -5.86 17.24 6.46
C ILE A 102 -7.28 17.05 7.03
N ASN A 103 -7.38 16.60 8.28
CA ASN A 103 -8.65 16.37 8.97
C ASN A 103 -9.51 17.63 9.12
N GLU A 104 -8.93 18.83 9.10
CA GLU A 104 -9.67 20.09 9.09
C GLU A 104 -10.53 20.26 7.82
N SER A 105 -10.12 19.64 6.70
CA SER A 105 -10.81 19.74 5.41
C SER A 105 -11.58 18.47 5.05
N VAL A 106 -10.97 17.30 5.26
CA VAL A 106 -11.56 16.00 4.97
C VAL A 106 -11.29 15.05 6.13
N PRO A 107 -12.33 14.45 6.74
CA PRO A 107 -12.18 13.55 7.88
C PRO A 107 -11.13 12.45 7.64
N VAL A 108 -10.19 12.29 8.58
CA VAL A 108 -9.17 11.24 8.53
C VAL A 108 -9.60 10.07 9.43
N ILE A 109 -9.50 8.86 8.89
CA ILE A 109 -9.69 7.60 9.62
C ILE A 109 -8.37 6.85 9.69
N LEU A 110 -7.89 6.58 10.90
CA LEU A 110 -6.68 5.80 11.16
C LEU A 110 -7.00 4.57 12.02
N PRO A 111 -7.05 3.35 11.46
CA PRO A 111 -6.98 2.12 12.24
C PRO A 111 -5.63 2.06 12.95
N LEU A 112 -5.63 2.23 14.27
CA LEU A 112 -4.42 2.47 15.04
C LEU A 112 -4.07 1.26 15.92
N HIS A 113 -2.93 0.63 15.64
CA HIS A 113 -2.46 -0.48 16.44
C HIS A 113 -2.12 -0.05 17.89
N PRO A 114 -2.45 -0.84 18.93
CA PRO A 114 -2.17 -0.47 20.32
C PRO A 114 -0.70 -0.13 20.61
N ARG A 115 0.24 -0.73 19.87
CA ARG A 115 1.67 -0.39 19.93
C ARG A 115 1.91 1.07 19.53
N THR A 116 1.46 1.48 18.35
CA THR A 116 1.64 2.86 17.86
C THR A 116 0.92 3.85 18.76
N LYS A 117 -0.29 3.51 19.23
CA LYS A 117 -1.02 4.33 20.20
C LYS A 117 -0.21 4.65 21.45
N LYS A 118 0.43 3.63 22.05
CA LYS A 118 1.30 3.84 23.23
C LYS A 118 2.47 4.79 22.95
N ILE A 119 3.03 4.75 21.74
CA ILE A 119 4.15 5.62 21.36
C ILE A 119 3.66 7.06 21.19
N ILE A 120 2.50 7.26 20.53
CA ILE A 120 1.86 8.56 20.39
C ILE A 120 1.57 9.16 21.77
N ASP A 121 0.94 8.37 22.66
CA ASP A 121 0.60 8.80 24.01
C ASP A 121 1.86 9.17 24.82
N ALA A 122 2.93 8.36 24.73
CA ALA A 122 4.20 8.62 25.42
C ALA A 122 4.98 9.82 24.85
N SER A 123 4.72 10.18 23.60
CA SER A 123 5.35 11.32 22.92
C SER A 123 4.52 12.61 23.04
N GLU A 124 3.40 12.58 23.78
CA GLU A 124 2.47 13.70 23.96
C GLU A 124 1.98 14.30 22.62
N ILE A 125 1.89 13.48 21.58
CA ILE A 125 1.41 13.90 20.26
C ILE A 125 -0.12 13.91 20.27
N ASN A 126 -0.71 15.06 19.97
CA ASN A 126 -2.18 15.21 19.91
C ASN A 126 -2.75 14.67 18.59
N LEU A 127 -3.84 13.93 18.69
CA LEU A 127 -4.60 13.40 17.56
C LEU A 127 -5.93 14.14 17.45
N ASP A 128 -6.11 14.91 16.38
CA ASP A 128 -7.33 15.71 16.14
C ASP A 128 -8.33 14.98 15.21
N PHE A 129 -7.97 13.78 14.75
CA PHE A 129 -8.75 12.96 13.84
C PHE A 129 -9.21 11.64 14.48
N LYS A 130 -10.08 10.90 13.77
CA LYS A 130 -10.66 9.67 14.29
C LYS A 130 -9.68 8.51 14.20
N THR A 131 -9.27 8.00 15.35
CA THR A 131 -8.66 6.67 15.45
C THR A 131 -9.71 5.62 15.74
N VAL A 132 -9.56 4.45 15.15
CA VAL A 132 -10.35 3.25 15.44
C VAL A 132 -9.44 2.09 15.78
N ASP A 133 -9.98 1.06 16.43
CA ASP A 133 -9.25 -0.18 16.63
C ASP A 133 -8.89 -0.81 15.27
N PRO A 134 -7.82 -1.61 15.18
CA PRO A 134 -7.46 -2.31 13.96
C PRO A 134 -8.66 -3.10 13.39
N VAL A 135 -8.96 -2.88 12.12
CA VAL A 135 -10.11 -3.49 11.43
C VAL A 135 -9.74 -4.80 10.75
N GLY A 136 -10.74 -5.66 10.53
CA GLY A 136 -10.55 -6.88 9.74
C GLY A 136 -10.30 -6.57 8.25
N TYR A 137 -9.77 -7.54 7.51
CA TYR A 137 -9.45 -7.34 6.08
C TYR A 137 -10.68 -6.96 5.22
N LEU A 138 -11.84 -7.59 5.46
CA LEU A 138 -13.08 -7.27 4.73
C LEU A 138 -13.58 -5.84 4.99
N GLU A 139 -13.34 -5.34 6.20
CA GLU A 139 -13.63 -3.97 6.59
C GLU A 139 -12.62 -2.99 5.98
N MET A 140 -11.33 -3.36 5.95
CA MET A 140 -10.29 -2.59 5.28
C MET A 140 -10.59 -2.40 3.80
N ILE A 141 -10.96 -3.47 3.08
CA ILE A 141 -11.37 -3.34 1.66
C ILE A 141 -12.57 -2.41 1.52
N TYR A 142 -13.55 -2.50 2.43
CA TYR A 142 -14.69 -1.57 2.39
C TYR A 142 -14.23 -0.13 2.56
N LEU A 143 -13.40 0.17 3.56
CA LEU A 143 -12.86 1.52 3.78
C LEU A 143 -12.08 2.00 2.56
N LEU A 144 -11.21 1.16 2.02
CA LEU A 144 -10.37 1.47 0.86
C LEU A 144 -11.22 1.81 -0.36
N LYS A 145 -12.23 1.00 -0.70
CA LYS A 145 -13.14 1.26 -1.83
C LYS A 145 -13.93 2.57 -1.69
N ASN A 146 -14.20 3.00 -0.46
CA ASN A 146 -15.08 4.13 -0.16
C ASN A 146 -14.33 5.39 0.32
N CYS A 147 -13.01 5.35 0.50
CA CYS A 147 -12.23 6.56 0.81
C CYS A 147 -12.03 7.44 -0.44
N GLU A 148 -11.64 8.68 -0.21
CA GLU A 148 -11.27 9.62 -1.28
C GLU A 148 -9.87 9.29 -1.82
N PHE A 149 -8.90 9.19 -0.91
CA PHE A 149 -7.54 8.74 -1.17
C PHE A 149 -6.92 8.17 0.11
N VAL A 150 -5.70 7.64 -0.02
CA VAL A 150 -4.98 6.93 1.04
C VAL A 150 -3.68 7.67 1.42
N LEU A 151 -3.33 7.70 2.70
CA LEU A 151 -1.95 7.92 3.14
C LEU A 151 -1.41 6.68 3.86
N SER A 152 -0.31 6.10 3.40
CA SER A 152 0.11 4.80 3.93
C SER A 152 1.62 4.55 3.88
N ASP A 153 2.13 3.96 4.97
CA ASP A 153 3.44 3.29 4.99
C ASP A 153 3.35 1.75 4.82
N SER A 154 2.15 1.23 4.54
CA SER A 154 1.92 -0.19 4.28
C SER A 154 2.18 -0.51 2.81
N GLY A 155 3.18 -1.35 2.53
CA GLY A 155 3.45 -1.81 1.16
C GLY A 155 2.24 -2.52 0.53
N GLY A 156 1.54 -3.38 1.27
CA GLY A 156 0.35 -4.06 0.77
C GLY A 156 -0.77 -3.06 0.42
N LEU A 157 -1.05 -2.12 1.32
CA LEU A 157 -2.14 -1.15 1.12
C LEU A 157 -1.85 -0.18 -0.03
N GLN A 158 -0.58 0.18 -0.26
CA GLN A 158 -0.17 1.00 -1.41
C GLN A 158 -0.57 0.36 -2.75
N LYS A 159 -0.47 -0.97 -2.84
CA LYS A 159 -0.85 -1.73 -4.03
C LYS A 159 -2.36 -1.97 -4.09
N GLU A 160 -2.99 -2.29 -2.96
CA GLU A 160 -4.45 -2.46 -2.88
C GLU A 160 -5.21 -1.18 -3.19
N ALA A 161 -4.67 0.00 -2.84
CA ALA A 161 -5.25 1.29 -3.21
C ALA A 161 -5.40 1.41 -4.74
N TYR A 162 -4.36 1.05 -5.49
CA TYR A 162 -4.41 1.00 -6.94
C TYR A 162 -5.45 0.00 -7.47
N PHE A 163 -5.57 -1.20 -6.87
CA PHE A 163 -6.59 -2.19 -7.28
C PHE A 163 -8.02 -1.66 -7.18
N PHE A 164 -8.29 -0.77 -6.22
CA PHE A 164 -9.60 -0.14 -6.02
C PHE A 164 -9.68 1.30 -6.53
N LYS A 165 -8.74 1.69 -7.41
CA LYS A 165 -8.68 3.00 -8.06
C LYS A 165 -8.65 4.16 -7.06
N LYS A 166 -7.79 4.06 -6.05
CA LYS A 166 -7.55 5.08 -5.04
C LYS A 166 -6.11 5.55 -5.09
N SER A 167 -5.94 6.87 -5.12
CA SER A 167 -4.60 7.44 -5.12
C SER A 167 -3.97 7.27 -3.73
N CYS A 168 -2.66 7.02 -3.67
CA CYS A 168 -1.96 6.76 -2.42
C CYS A 168 -0.76 7.67 -2.23
N LEU A 169 -0.75 8.45 -1.16
CA LEU A 169 0.42 9.20 -0.70
C LEU A 169 1.25 8.31 0.22
N ILE A 170 2.45 7.97 -0.22
CA ILE A 170 3.34 7.02 0.44
C ILE A 170 4.13 7.75 1.54
N LEU A 171 3.90 7.35 2.79
CA LEU A 171 4.54 7.89 3.99
C LEU A 171 5.93 7.27 4.26
N ARG A 172 6.63 6.89 3.19
CA ARG A 172 7.99 6.32 3.18
C ARG A 172 8.84 7.11 2.19
N GLU A 173 10.16 7.03 2.28
CA GLU A 173 11.05 7.67 1.28
C GLU A 173 11.23 6.81 0.02
N GLU A 174 10.81 5.55 0.07
CA GLU A 174 10.93 4.59 -1.01
C GLU A 174 9.73 3.63 -1.02
N THR A 175 9.49 2.98 -2.15
CA THR A 175 8.46 1.96 -2.32
C THR A 175 8.94 0.88 -3.26
N GLU A 176 8.40 -0.32 -3.07
CA GLU A 176 8.61 -1.47 -3.94
C GLU A 176 7.81 -1.33 -5.26
N TRP A 177 6.77 -0.49 -5.28
CA TRP A 177 5.82 -0.32 -6.39
C TRP A 177 6.12 0.91 -7.25
N GLN A 178 7.33 0.96 -7.83
CA GLN A 178 7.79 2.11 -8.61
C GLN A 178 6.87 2.41 -9.81
N GLU A 179 6.29 1.39 -10.44
CA GLU A 179 5.34 1.57 -11.55
C GLU A 179 4.12 2.41 -11.15
N LEU A 180 3.68 2.33 -9.89
CA LEU A 180 2.56 3.12 -9.39
C LEU A 180 2.95 4.58 -9.14
N VAL A 181 4.22 4.87 -8.91
CA VAL A 181 4.72 6.24 -8.78
C VAL A 181 4.97 6.86 -10.15
N GLU A 182 5.61 6.11 -11.05
CA GLU A 182 5.94 6.56 -12.40
C GLU A 182 4.70 6.88 -13.24
N HIS A 183 3.63 6.11 -13.07
CA HIS A 183 2.38 6.31 -13.79
C HIS A 183 1.34 7.16 -13.02
N GLY A 184 1.61 7.47 -11.75
CA GLY A 184 0.88 8.48 -11.00
C GLY A 184 -0.20 8.07 -9.98
N PRO A 185 -0.73 6.83 -9.91
CA PRO A 185 -1.67 6.46 -8.84
C PRO A 185 -1.09 6.64 -7.43
N ASN A 186 0.22 6.49 -7.28
CA ASN A 186 0.92 6.67 -6.02
C ASN A 186 1.91 7.84 -6.08
N GLN A 187 2.18 8.48 -4.95
CA GLN A 187 3.17 9.54 -4.82
C GLN A 187 3.97 9.39 -3.53
N ILE A 188 5.30 9.43 -3.63
CA ILE A 188 6.20 9.39 -2.46
C ILE A 188 6.26 10.77 -1.80
N VAL A 189 5.79 10.86 -0.56
CA VAL A 189 5.78 12.11 0.22
C VAL A 189 6.67 12.04 1.46
N GLY A 190 7.05 10.83 1.91
CA GLY A 190 7.87 10.65 3.10
C GLY A 190 7.14 11.04 4.37
N ALA A 191 7.90 11.48 5.38
CA ALA A 191 7.38 11.95 6.66
C ALA A 191 7.48 13.48 6.82
N ASP A 192 7.55 14.22 5.71
CA ASP A 192 7.70 15.67 5.69
C ASP A 192 6.32 16.34 5.61
N TYR A 193 6.01 17.20 6.59
CA TYR A 193 4.71 17.87 6.69
C TYR A 193 4.35 18.63 5.41
N ASP A 194 5.26 19.46 4.90
CA ASP A 194 4.98 20.32 3.76
C ASP A 194 4.78 19.51 2.47
N ARG A 195 5.55 18.44 2.25
CA ARG A 195 5.36 17.51 1.14
C ARG A 195 4.02 16.79 1.23
N ILE A 196 3.63 16.30 2.41
CA ILE A 196 2.35 15.61 2.62
C ILE A 196 1.19 16.57 2.30
N ILE A 197 1.19 17.78 2.87
CA ILE A 197 0.12 18.76 2.68
C ILE A 197 0.04 19.23 1.22
N ASN A 198 1.17 19.53 0.60
CA ASN A 198 1.18 19.95 -0.80
C ASN A 198 0.68 18.84 -1.73
N ALA A 199 1.06 17.59 -1.49
CA ALA A 199 0.55 16.46 -2.28
C ALA A 199 -0.94 16.25 -2.06
N ALA A 200 -1.42 16.25 -0.81
CA ALA A 200 -2.84 16.09 -0.49
C ALA A 200 -3.71 17.19 -1.12
N LYS A 201 -3.23 18.43 -1.19
CA LYS A 201 -3.96 19.55 -1.83
C LYS A 201 -4.04 19.44 -3.36
N ASN A 202 -3.05 18.82 -3.98
CA ASN A 202 -2.91 18.75 -5.44
C ASN A 202 -3.14 17.34 -5.99
N ILE A 203 -3.69 16.44 -5.17
CA ILE A 203 -3.85 15.03 -5.55
C ILE A 203 -4.84 14.91 -6.71
N ASP A 204 -4.42 14.24 -7.78
CA ASP A 204 -5.31 13.84 -8.86
C ASP A 204 -5.80 12.41 -8.59
N VAL A 205 -7.06 12.28 -8.20
CA VAL A 205 -7.70 10.99 -7.89
C VAL A 205 -8.06 10.17 -9.12
N SER A 206 -7.80 10.68 -10.33
CA SER A 206 -8.17 10.03 -11.60
C SER A 206 -7.00 9.47 -12.40
N LEU A 207 -5.76 9.74 -11.98
CA LEU A 207 -4.56 9.48 -12.75
C LEU A 207 -4.09 8.01 -12.69
N GLY A 208 -3.71 7.45 -13.84
CA GLY A 208 -2.88 6.24 -13.94
C GLY A 208 -3.59 4.89 -13.75
N TYR A 209 -4.91 4.84 -13.91
CA TYR A 209 -5.72 3.61 -13.81
C TYR A 209 -6.05 2.95 -15.16
N ASP A 210 -5.45 3.42 -16.25
CA ASP A 210 -5.59 2.90 -17.61
C ASP A 210 -4.71 1.66 -17.87
N GLN A 211 -3.62 1.53 -17.12
CA GLN A 211 -2.70 0.40 -17.18
C GLN A 211 -3.19 -0.77 -16.30
N GLN A 212 -2.74 -1.99 -16.59
CA GLN A 212 -2.99 -3.18 -15.77
C GLN A 212 -1.66 -3.83 -15.37
N PHE A 213 -0.99 -3.27 -14.36
CA PHE A 213 0.37 -3.71 -13.98
C PHE A 213 0.44 -5.11 -13.36
N TYR A 214 -0.65 -5.57 -12.74
CA TYR A 214 -0.66 -6.74 -11.86
C TYR A 214 -1.50 -7.91 -12.39
N GLY A 215 -1.74 -7.93 -13.71
CA GLY A 215 -2.48 -8.97 -14.40
C GLY A 215 -4.00 -8.76 -14.42
N ASP A 216 -4.72 -9.85 -14.67
CA ASP A 216 -6.14 -9.90 -15.02
C ASP A 216 -7.03 -10.50 -13.92
N GLY A 217 -6.46 -10.83 -12.76
CA GLY A 217 -7.18 -11.45 -11.64
C GLY A 217 -7.26 -12.98 -11.69
N PHE A 218 -6.39 -13.61 -12.48
CA PHE A 218 -6.25 -15.07 -12.59
C PHE A 218 -4.80 -15.53 -12.33
N ALA A 219 -4.05 -14.79 -11.52
CA ALA A 219 -2.66 -15.12 -11.21
C ALA A 219 -2.50 -16.47 -10.53
N ALA A 220 -3.41 -16.85 -9.63
CA ALA A 220 -3.37 -18.14 -8.93
C ALA A 220 -3.48 -19.34 -9.90
N GLU A 221 -4.32 -19.23 -10.94
CA GLU A 221 -4.44 -20.26 -11.97
C GLU A 221 -3.14 -20.37 -12.78
N LYS A 222 -2.59 -19.23 -13.20
CA LYS A 222 -1.30 -19.17 -13.91
C LYS A 222 -0.14 -19.73 -13.08
N VAL A 223 -0.12 -19.47 -11.77
CA VAL A 223 0.85 -20.07 -10.83
C VAL A 223 0.73 -21.59 -10.81
N VAL A 224 -0.49 -22.13 -10.71
CA VAL A 224 -0.72 -23.59 -10.73
C VAL A 224 -0.22 -24.20 -12.04
N ASP A 225 -0.54 -23.59 -13.17
CA ASP A 225 -0.07 -24.05 -14.48
C ASP A 225 1.47 -24.06 -14.53
N CYS A 226 2.12 -22.97 -14.10
CA CYS A 226 3.59 -22.89 -14.07
C CYS A 226 4.20 -24.00 -13.22
N LEU A 227 3.60 -24.35 -12.08
CA LEU A 227 4.08 -25.42 -11.20
C LEU A 227 3.84 -26.81 -11.78
N GLN A 228 2.73 -27.03 -12.49
CA GLN A 228 2.41 -28.33 -13.11
C GLN A 228 3.30 -28.64 -14.31
N PHE A 229 3.65 -27.62 -15.08
CA PHE A 229 4.52 -27.75 -16.25
C PHE A 229 5.99 -27.43 -15.96
N TYR A 230 6.34 -27.25 -14.68
CA TYR A 230 7.71 -27.10 -14.22
C TYR A 230 8.47 -28.43 -14.42
N THR A 231 9.52 -28.42 -15.25
CA THR A 231 10.37 -29.59 -15.54
C THR A 231 11.77 -29.42 -15.01
#